data_AF-A0A1B6KTH4-F1
#
_entry.id   AF-A0A1B6KTH4-F1
#
_cell.length_a   1.000
_cell.length_b   1.000
_cell.length_c   1.000
_cell.angle_alpha   90.00
_cell.angle_beta   90.00
_cell.angle_gamma   90.00
#
_symmetry.space_group_name_H-M   'P 1'
#
loop_
_entity.id
_entity.type
_entity.pdbx_description
1 polymer ?
#
loop_
_entity_poly.entity_id
_entity_poly.type
_entity_poly.pdbx_seq_one_letter_code
_entity_poly.pdbx_strand_id
1 'polypeptide(L)'
;EIRRILWPLPVPLLQDILCRIVSDRHYKRLSDLMDNSGKIALGGERNASDRFIAPTILTEVKGTDPAMQDEIFGPILPIVNVDNAYEAISFINSRSKPLTMYLFTADKRVQDVIVEQTTSGSVSINEVIMHYAVESLPFGGVGHSGMGCYHGKYSFDTFTHQRSALIKDFNPLLESLASSRYPPYSDQKISFIQMMMKKRRGISVPYGAQLMSFLLGVAATWAFLHIRGRTSSR
;
A
#
# COMPACT_ATOMS: atom_id res chain seq x y z
N GLU A 1 20.31 -4.93 32.27
CA GLU A 1 20.59 -3.78 31.38
C GLU A 1 19.40 -3.42 30.48
N ILE A 2 18.89 -4.36 29.67
CA ILE A 2 17.71 -4.16 28.79
C ILE A 2 16.46 -3.63 29.50
N ARG A 3 16.18 -4.11 30.73
CA ARG A 3 15.03 -3.63 31.54
C ARG A 3 15.09 -2.12 31.82
N ARG A 4 16.28 -1.52 31.95
CA ARG A 4 16.44 -0.06 32.14
C ARG A 4 16.26 0.73 30.84
N ILE A 5 16.55 0.13 29.70
CA ILE A 5 16.42 0.76 28.38
C ILE A 5 14.95 0.77 27.93
N LEU A 6 14.25 -0.36 28.09
CA LEU A 6 12.85 -0.48 27.70
C LEU A 6 11.91 0.14 28.74
N TRP A 7 12.26 0.05 30.03
CA TRP A 7 11.45 0.46 31.17
C TRP A 7 12.20 1.47 32.05
N PRO A 8 12.35 2.73 31.63
CA PRO A 8 13.05 3.74 32.42
C PRO A 8 12.31 4.09 33.72
N LEU A 9 11.04 3.70 33.87
CA LEU A 9 10.20 3.99 35.02
C LEU A 9 9.93 2.74 35.90
N PRO A 10 9.87 2.88 37.25
CA PRO A 10 9.38 1.85 38.17
C PRO A 10 7.92 1.47 37.91
N VAL A 11 7.56 0.19 38.08
CA VAL A 11 6.20 -0.35 37.81
C VAL A 11 5.05 0.48 38.42
N PRO A 12 5.13 1.03 39.66
CA PRO A 12 4.08 1.88 40.19
C PRO A 12 3.79 3.13 39.34
N LEU A 13 4.81 3.78 38.81
CA LEU A 13 4.66 4.95 37.93
C LEU A 13 4.05 4.59 36.57
N LEU A 14 4.19 3.34 36.14
CA LEU A 14 3.59 2.86 34.89
C LEU A 14 2.11 2.56 35.04
N GLN A 15 1.65 2.17 36.23
CA GLN A 15 0.22 1.97 36.48
C GLN A 15 -0.57 3.27 36.30
N ASP A 16 0.03 4.43 36.54
CA ASP A 16 -0.67 5.72 36.43
C ASP A 16 -0.79 6.23 34.98
N ILE A 17 0.08 5.77 34.07
CA ILE A 17 0.14 6.24 32.67
C ILE A 17 -0.34 5.21 31.64
N LEU A 18 -0.47 3.93 32.02
CA LEU A 18 -0.89 2.86 31.12
C LEU A 18 -2.39 2.58 31.22
N CYS A 19 -3.00 2.25 30.10
CA CYS A 19 -4.41 1.86 30.04
C CYS A 19 -4.68 0.52 30.77
N ARG A 20 -5.95 0.26 31.05
CA ARG A 20 -6.43 -1.02 31.61
C ARG A 20 -7.07 -1.90 30.55
N ILE A 21 -7.10 -3.21 30.80
CA ILE A 21 -7.83 -4.13 29.96
C ILE A 21 -9.34 -3.85 30.09
N VAL A 22 -10.04 -3.88 28.95
CA VAL A 22 -11.44 -3.43 28.84
C VAL A 22 -12.42 -4.19 29.73
N SER A 23 -12.20 -5.47 30.00
CA SER A 23 -13.08 -6.30 30.83
C SER A 23 -12.35 -7.47 31.48
N ASP A 24 -12.95 -8.04 32.53
CA ASP A 24 -12.39 -9.19 33.25
C ASP A 24 -12.24 -10.42 32.34
N ARG A 25 -13.15 -10.58 31.35
CA ARG A 25 -13.06 -11.64 30.33
C ARG A 25 -11.78 -11.49 29.50
N HIS A 26 -11.48 -10.28 29.00
CA HIS A 26 -10.26 -10.05 28.22
C HIS A 26 -9.01 -10.14 29.08
N TYR A 27 -9.08 -9.68 30.34
CA TYR A 27 -7.99 -9.81 31.29
C TYR A 27 -7.64 -11.28 31.55
N LYS A 28 -8.65 -12.12 31.80
CA LYS A 28 -8.47 -13.56 32.00
C LYS A 28 -7.89 -14.22 30.74
N ARG A 29 -8.45 -13.93 29.56
CA ARG A 29 -7.93 -14.46 28.28
C ARG A 29 -6.46 -14.12 28.09
N LEU A 30 -6.06 -12.86 28.31
CA LEU A 30 -4.66 -12.42 28.17
C LEU A 30 -3.75 -13.09 29.21
N SER A 31 -4.22 -13.24 30.45
CA SER A 31 -3.48 -13.97 31.49
C SER A 31 -3.25 -15.43 31.09
N ASP A 32 -4.29 -16.09 30.57
CA ASP A 32 -4.20 -17.48 30.08
C ASP A 32 -3.21 -17.60 28.91
N LEU A 33 -3.14 -16.60 28.00
CA LEU A 33 -2.15 -16.58 26.92
C LEU A 33 -0.71 -16.54 27.46
N MET A 34 -0.45 -15.72 28.48
CA MET A 34 0.87 -15.60 29.10
C MET A 34 1.31 -16.88 29.81
N ASP A 35 0.38 -17.56 30.47
CA ASP A 35 0.70 -18.77 31.24
C ASP A 35 0.90 -20.00 30.34
N ASN A 36 0.37 -19.97 29.11
CA ASN A 36 0.38 -21.10 28.19
C ASN A 36 1.18 -20.84 26.89
N SER A 37 1.96 -19.76 26.81
CA SER A 37 2.75 -19.44 25.60
C SER A 37 4.18 -19.01 25.95
N GLY A 38 5.17 -19.71 25.40
CA GLY A 38 6.60 -19.41 25.61
C GLY A 38 7.01 -19.19 27.06
N LYS A 39 7.94 -18.26 27.27
CA LYS A 39 8.52 -17.90 28.56
C LYS A 39 8.55 -16.39 28.72
N ILE A 40 8.13 -15.89 29.88
CA ILE A 40 8.22 -14.45 30.21
C ILE A 40 9.68 -14.05 30.35
N ALA A 41 10.16 -13.23 29.42
CA ALA A 41 11.50 -12.65 29.46
C ALA A 41 11.52 -11.29 30.18
N LEU A 42 10.42 -10.53 30.08
CA LEU A 42 10.25 -9.22 30.69
C LEU A 42 8.78 -8.97 31.05
N GLY A 43 8.54 -8.28 32.16
CA GLY A 43 7.19 -7.93 32.61
C GLY A 43 6.53 -9.10 33.33
N GLY A 44 5.25 -9.33 33.04
CA GLY A 44 4.46 -10.41 33.62
C GLY A 44 3.61 -10.01 34.82
N GLU A 45 3.81 -8.80 35.35
CA GLU A 45 3.03 -8.30 36.48
C GLU A 45 1.57 -8.07 36.08
N ARG A 46 0.65 -8.54 36.95
CA ARG A 46 -0.77 -8.63 36.69
C ARG A 46 -1.55 -8.22 37.94
N ASN A 47 -2.61 -7.43 37.78
CA ASN A 47 -3.52 -7.09 38.86
C ASN A 47 -4.98 -7.23 38.38
N ALA A 48 -5.67 -8.26 38.88
CA ALA A 48 -7.02 -8.60 38.47
C ALA A 48 -8.05 -7.55 38.92
N SER A 49 -7.92 -6.97 40.13
CA SER A 49 -8.89 -6.00 40.62
C SER A 49 -8.90 -4.70 39.82
N ASP A 50 -7.77 -4.39 39.19
CA ASP A 50 -7.58 -3.19 38.37
C ASP A 50 -7.53 -3.51 36.86
N ARG A 51 -7.71 -4.80 36.48
CA ARG A 51 -7.52 -5.29 35.09
C ARG A 51 -6.23 -4.79 34.45
N PHE A 52 -5.17 -4.70 35.24
CA PHE A 52 -3.88 -4.23 34.78
C PHE A 52 -2.99 -5.41 34.40
N ILE A 53 -2.37 -5.32 33.22
CA ILE A 53 -1.32 -6.24 32.79
C ILE A 53 -0.15 -5.38 32.35
N ALA A 54 1.02 -5.59 32.97
CA ALA A 54 2.23 -4.90 32.57
C ALA A 54 2.68 -5.37 31.18
N PRO A 55 3.26 -4.47 30.36
CA PRO A 55 3.86 -4.85 29.09
C PRO A 55 4.84 -6.01 29.25
N THR A 56 4.53 -7.09 28.54
CA THR A 56 5.16 -8.40 28.72
C THR A 56 5.79 -8.85 27.42
N ILE A 57 7.05 -9.30 27.48
CA ILE A 57 7.74 -9.93 26.35
C ILE A 57 7.82 -11.43 26.60
N LEU A 58 7.35 -12.21 25.64
CA LEU A 58 7.48 -13.67 25.65
C LEU A 58 8.59 -14.09 24.67
N THR A 59 9.50 -14.93 25.13
CA THR A 59 10.53 -15.58 24.30
C THR A 59 10.27 -17.08 24.24
N GLU A 60 11.01 -17.81 23.40
CA GLU A 60 10.83 -19.27 23.24
C GLU A 60 9.40 -19.63 22.80
N VAL A 61 8.73 -18.72 22.10
CA VAL A 61 7.34 -18.89 21.64
C VAL A 61 7.32 -19.76 20.39
N LYS A 62 6.45 -20.76 20.37
CA LYS A 62 6.23 -21.60 19.19
C LYS A 62 5.09 -21.06 18.35
N GLY A 63 5.16 -21.27 17.04
CA GLY A 63 4.09 -20.87 16.12
C GLY A 63 2.73 -21.54 16.38
N THR A 64 2.71 -22.62 17.17
CA THR A 64 1.52 -23.36 17.63
C THR A 64 1.00 -22.91 18.99
N ASP A 65 1.73 -22.02 19.70
CA ASP A 65 1.30 -21.57 21.02
C ASP A 65 0.01 -20.74 20.91
N PRO A 66 -0.84 -20.73 21.96
CA PRO A 66 -2.09 -19.96 21.98
C PRO A 66 -1.91 -18.48 21.62
N ALA A 67 -0.84 -17.83 22.09
CA ALA A 67 -0.54 -16.44 21.78
C ALA A 67 -0.24 -16.17 20.29
N MET A 68 -0.03 -17.21 19.49
CA MET A 68 0.24 -17.14 18.04
C MET A 68 -0.92 -17.64 17.18
N GLN A 69 -2.03 -18.10 17.79
CA GLN A 69 -3.21 -18.59 17.05
C GLN A 69 -4.23 -17.49 16.77
N ASP A 70 -4.43 -16.60 17.72
CA ASP A 70 -5.41 -15.52 17.66
C ASP A 70 -4.77 -14.15 17.91
N GLU A 71 -5.51 -13.09 17.59
CA GLU A 71 -5.09 -11.73 17.88
C GLU A 71 -4.93 -11.50 19.39
N ILE A 72 -3.75 -11.02 19.78
CA ILE A 72 -3.43 -10.77 21.19
C ILE A 72 -4.29 -9.64 21.73
N PHE A 73 -4.34 -8.48 21.06
CA PHE A 73 -5.13 -7.32 21.47
C PHE A 73 -4.93 -6.91 22.94
N GLY A 74 -3.66 -6.87 23.36
CA GLY A 74 -3.24 -6.60 24.73
C GLY A 74 -1.73 -6.42 24.84
N PRO A 75 -1.20 -6.10 26.04
CA PRO A 75 0.19 -5.69 26.24
C PRO A 75 1.16 -6.89 26.32
N ILE A 76 1.05 -7.84 25.39
CA ILE A 76 1.89 -9.04 25.30
C ILE A 76 2.56 -9.06 23.93
N LEU A 77 3.89 -9.17 23.90
CA LEU A 77 4.69 -9.21 22.69
C LEU A 77 5.48 -10.52 22.61
N PRO A 78 4.98 -11.53 21.89
CA PRO A 78 5.75 -12.75 21.62
C PRO A 78 6.84 -12.50 20.58
N ILE A 79 8.01 -13.07 20.82
CA ILE A 79 9.15 -13.07 19.91
C ILE A 79 9.31 -14.48 19.35
N VAL A 80 9.13 -14.61 18.05
CA VAL A 80 9.41 -15.82 17.28
C VAL A 80 10.70 -15.60 16.50
N ASN A 81 11.71 -16.43 16.77
CA ASN A 81 12.97 -16.38 16.03
C ASN A 81 12.80 -17.08 14.68
N VAL A 82 13.44 -16.51 13.66
CA VAL A 82 13.55 -17.06 12.31
C VAL A 82 15.00 -16.89 11.85
N ASP A 83 15.48 -17.79 11.02
CA ASP A 83 16.87 -17.82 10.59
C ASP A 83 17.16 -16.75 9.53
N ASN A 84 16.16 -16.38 8.72
CA ASN A 84 16.31 -15.41 7.64
C ASN A 84 14.96 -14.82 7.17
N ALA A 85 15.04 -13.86 6.25
CA ALA A 85 13.88 -13.17 5.70
C ALA A 85 12.90 -14.09 4.93
N TYR A 86 13.37 -15.13 4.25
CA TYR A 86 12.50 -16.05 3.51
C TYR A 86 11.66 -16.92 4.45
N GLU A 87 12.23 -17.34 5.58
CA GLU A 87 11.47 -18.02 6.62
C GLU A 87 10.42 -17.08 7.23
N ALA A 88 10.78 -15.82 7.50
CA ALA A 88 9.82 -14.82 7.95
C ALA A 88 8.65 -14.65 6.96
N ILE A 89 8.94 -14.56 5.66
CA ILE A 89 7.94 -14.47 4.59
C ILE A 89 7.03 -15.70 4.58
N SER A 90 7.61 -16.92 4.66
CA SER A 90 6.84 -18.16 4.73
C SER A 90 5.94 -18.20 5.98
N PHE A 91 6.47 -17.75 7.12
CA PHE A 91 5.73 -17.67 8.38
C PHE A 91 4.55 -16.68 8.29
N ILE A 92 4.75 -15.52 7.68
CA ILE A 92 3.70 -14.51 7.48
C ILE A 92 2.63 -15.04 6.50
N ASN A 93 3.06 -15.59 5.36
CA ASN A 93 2.16 -16.04 4.30
C ASN A 93 1.35 -17.30 4.65
N SER A 94 1.78 -18.08 5.64
CA SER A 94 1.00 -19.22 6.15
C SER A 94 -0.19 -18.79 7.04
N ARG A 95 -0.37 -17.49 7.26
CA ARG A 95 -1.42 -16.90 8.10
C ARG A 95 -2.30 -15.94 7.32
N SER A 96 -3.41 -15.54 7.95
CA SER A 96 -4.30 -14.51 7.44
C SER A 96 -3.56 -13.19 7.22
N LYS A 97 -3.85 -12.53 6.09
CA LYS A 97 -3.26 -11.25 5.71
C LYS A 97 -3.54 -10.18 6.79
N PRO A 98 -2.49 -9.64 7.45
CA PRO A 98 -2.68 -8.71 8.55
C PRO A 98 -3.12 -7.32 8.05
N LEU A 99 -3.70 -6.53 8.96
CA LEU A 99 -4.03 -5.14 8.67
C LEU A 99 -2.76 -4.33 8.38
N THR A 100 -1.72 -4.51 9.19
CA THR A 100 -0.44 -3.82 9.03
C THR A 100 0.73 -4.78 9.23
N MET A 101 1.78 -4.59 8.43
CA MET A 101 3.08 -5.22 8.63
C MET A 101 4.13 -4.15 8.95
N TYR A 102 5.02 -4.44 9.90
CA TYR A 102 6.14 -3.59 10.25
C TYR A 102 7.46 -4.30 9.97
N LEU A 103 8.41 -3.61 9.34
CA LEU A 103 9.72 -4.15 9.02
C LEU A 103 10.82 -3.20 9.49
N PHE A 104 11.74 -3.70 10.30
CA PHE A 104 12.92 -2.94 10.74
C PHE A 104 14.17 -3.48 10.04
N THR A 105 14.74 -2.70 9.13
CA THR A 105 15.99 -3.02 8.41
C THR A 105 16.55 -1.81 7.67
N ALA A 106 17.87 -1.77 7.50
CA ALA A 106 18.56 -0.83 6.63
C ALA A 106 18.86 -1.41 5.23
N ASP A 107 18.75 -2.74 5.03
CA ASP A 107 19.02 -3.37 3.73
C ASP A 107 17.80 -3.26 2.81
N LYS A 108 17.93 -2.46 1.74
CA LYS A 108 16.88 -2.26 0.74
C LYS A 108 16.45 -3.56 0.05
N ARG A 109 17.36 -4.51 -0.17
CA ARG A 109 16.99 -5.79 -0.79
C ARG A 109 16.05 -6.59 0.10
N VAL A 110 16.25 -6.52 1.42
CA VAL A 110 15.34 -7.15 2.39
C VAL A 110 13.99 -6.44 2.39
N GLN A 111 13.98 -5.10 2.30
CA GLN A 111 12.74 -4.32 2.18
C GLN A 111 11.95 -4.76 0.95
N ASP A 112 12.58 -4.72 -0.23
CA ASP A 112 11.95 -5.05 -1.50
C ASP A 112 11.41 -6.48 -1.50
N VAL A 113 12.24 -7.46 -1.10
CA VAL A 113 11.84 -8.89 -1.08
C VAL A 113 10.67 -9.14 -0.13
N ILE A 114 10.66 -8.55 1.07
CA ILE A 114 9.56 -8.75 2.02
C ILE A 114 8.28 -8.07 1.53
N VAL A 115 8.37 -6.84 1.01
CA VAL A 115 7.20 -6.09 0.51
C VAL A 115 6.60 -6.76 -0.72
N GLU A 116 7.43 -7.25 -1.65
CA GLU A 116 6.96 -7.91 -2.87
C GLU A 116 6.36 -9.30 -2.63
N GLN A 117 6.85 -10.03 -1.61
CA GLN A 117 6.46 -11.41 -1.37
C GLN A 117 5.46 -11.61 -0.24
N THR A 118 4.94 -10.54 0.36
CA THR A 118 3.88 -10.60 1.38
C THR A 118 2.68 -9.75 0.98
N THR A 119 1.58 -9.86 1.73
CA THR A 119 0.41 -9.00 1.51
C THR A 119 -0.19 -8.59 2.85
N SER A 120 -0.38 -7.28 3.02
CA SER A 120 -1.02 -6.65 4.17
C SER A 120 -1.86 -5.45 3.71
N GLY A 121 -2.71 -4.90 4.59
CA GLY A 121 -3.42 -3.66 4.31
C GLY A 121 -2.47 -2.47 4.16
N SER A 122 -1.49 -2.37 5.08
CA SER A 122 -0.40 -1.39 5.03
C SER A 122 0.94 -2.01 5.42
N VAL A 123 2.03 -1.34 5.04
CA VAL A 123 3.39 -1.66 5.49
C VAL A 123 4.08 -0.39 5.97
N SER A 124 4.81 -0.47 7.08
CA SER A 124 5.73 0.62 7.51
C SER A 124 7.12 0.05 7.75
N ILE A 125 8.13 0.75 7.24
CA ILE A 125 9.53 0.36 7.36
C ILE A 125 10.20 1.29 8.36
N ASN A 126 10.87 0.72 9.36
CA ASN A 126 11.57 1.41 10.45
C ASN A 126 10.67 2.33 11.31
N GLU A 127 9.37 2.07 11.34
CA GLU A 127 8.38 2.81 12.13
C GLU A 127 7.16 1.93 12.39
N VAL A 128 6.43 2.22 13.46
CA VAL A 128 5.13 1.62 13.77
C VAL A 128 4.05 2.69 13.85
N ILE A 129 2.80 2.33 13.56
CA ILE A 129 1.59 3.18 13.70
C ILE A 129 1.53 4.41 12.79
N MET A 130 2.61 5.16 12.58
CA MET A 130 2.60 6.50 11.97
C MET A 130 2.04 6.57 10.55
N HIS A 131 2.00 5.47 9.80
CA HIS A 131 1.31 5.44 8.50
C HIS A 131 -0.18 5.81 8.63
N TYR A 132 -0.80 5.53 9.78
CA TYR A 132 -2.17 5.94 10.11
C TYR A 132 -2.34 7.46 10.12
N ALA A 133 -1.31 8.23 10.52
CA ALA A 133 -1.39 9.69 10.62
C ALA A 133 -1.26 10.41 9.26
N VAL A 134 -0.95 9.68 8.18
CA VAL A 134 -0.75 10.27 6.85
C VAL A 134 -2.07 10.26 6.08
N GLU A 135 -2.76 11.41 6.03
CA GLU A 135 -4.09 11.56 5.39
C GLU A 135 -4.13 11.18 3.90
N SER A 136 -2.98 11.25 3.22
CA SER A 136 -2.84 10.89 1.81
C SER A 136 -2.62 9.40 1.57
N LEU A 137 -2.45 8.59 2.62
CA LEU A 137 -2.40 7.13 2.52
C LEU A 137 -3.79 6.54 2.78
N PRO A 138 -4.26 5.61 1.94
CA PRO A 138 -5.49 4.88 2.23
C PRO A 138 -5.28 3.98 3.45
N PHE A 139 -6.20 4.03 4.41
CA PHE A 139 -6.20 3.12 5.55
C PHE A 139 -7.32 2.09 5.39
N GLY A 140 -6.95 0.82 5.34
CA GLY A 140 -7.86 -0.29 5.09
C GLY A 140 -7.15 -1.64 5.12
N GLY A 141 -7.94 -2.70 5.26
CA GLY A 141 -7.45 -4.08 5.29
C GLY A 141 -7.57 -4.79 3.94
N VAL A 142 -7.09 -6.03 3.90
CA VAL A 142 -7.19 -6.93 2.75
C VAL A 142 -7.42 -8.37 3.22
N GLY A 143 -8.43 -9.03 2.64
CA GLY A 143 -8.80 -10.38 3.05
C GLY A 143 -9.43 -10.39 4.44
N HIS A 144 -8.92 -11.22 5.36
CA HIS A 144 -9.46 -11.32 6.72
C HIS A 144 -9.29 -10.05 7.57
N SER A 145 -8.36 -9.16 7.21
CA SER A 145 -8.20 -7.87 7.88
C SER A 145 -9.18 -6.79 7.40
N GLY A 146 -9.95 -7.04 6.34
CA GLY A 146 -11.00 -6.14 5.85
C GLY A 146 -11.04 -5.97 4.33
N MET A 147 -11.91 -5.05 3.90
CA MET A 147 -12.03 -4.59 2.50
C MET A 147 -12.31 -3.09 2.45
N GLY A 148 -12.02 -2.48 1.30
CA GLY A 148 -12.15 -1.03 1.12
C GLY A 148 -11.09 -0.26 1.90
N CYS A 149 -11.16 1.06 1.83
CA CYS A 149 -10.28 1.95 2.59
C CYS A 149 -10.98 3.28 2.84
N TYR A 150 -10.44 4.05 3.78
CA TYR A 150 -10.85 5.43 4.01
C TYR A 150 -9.61 6.26 4.33
N HIS A 151 -9.81 7.43 4.93
CA HIS A 151 -8.85 8.47 5.27
C HIS A 151 -8.74 9.54 4.18
N GLY A 152 -8.66 10.82 4.58
CA GLY A 152 -8.59 11.96 3.68
C GLY A 152 -9.57 11.88 2.49
N LYS A 153 -9.03 11.95 1.27
CA LYS A 153 -9.79 11.81 0.02
C LYS A 153 -10.46 10.43 -0.13
N TYR A 154 -9.84 9.36 0.36
CA TYR A 154 -10.39 8.01 0.24
C TYR A 154 -11.68 7.84 1.04
N SER A 155 -11.84 8.56 2.16
CA SER A 155 -13.14 8.63 2.85
C SER A 155 -14.22 9.20 1.94
N PHE A 156 -13.95 10.32 1.26
CA PHE A 156 -14.89 10.91 0.32
C PHE A 156 -15.21 9.94 -0.82
N ASP A 157 -14.20 9.33 -1.43
CA ASP A 157 -14.39 8.36 -2.52
C ASP A 157 -15.23 7.15 -2.08
N THR A 158 -14.99 6.62 -0.88
CA THR A 158 -15.73 5.46 -0.33
C THR A 158 -17.20 5.75 -0.10
N PHE A 159 -17.54 6.97 0.31
CA PHE A 159 -18.93 7.39 0.53
C PHE A 159 -19.54 8.12 -0.67
N THR A 160 -18.89 8.09 -1.83
CA THR A 160 -19.35 8.78 -3.05
C THR A 160 -19.55 7.81 -4.20
N HIS A 161 -20.71 7.86 -4.85
CA HIS A 161 -20.93 7.19 -6.13
C HIS A 161 -20.31 8.02 -7.28
N GLN A 162 -19.23 7.50 -7.89
CA GLN A 162 -18.58 8.13 -9.04
C GLN A 162 -19.41 7.94 -10.32
N ARG A 163 -20.35 8.86 -10.56
CA ARG A 163 -21.25 8.83 -11.72
C ARG A 163 -20.52 9.25 -13.01
N SER A 164 -20.37 8.30 -13.94
CA SER A 164 -19.86 8.58 -15.28
C SER A 164 -20.88 9.34 -16.14
N ALA A 165 -20.41 10.34 -16.90
CA ALA A 165 -21.23 11.09 -17.85
C ALA A 165 -20.44 11.34 -19.15
N LEU A 166 -21.05 11.05 -20.29
CA LEU A 166 -20.52 11.34 -21.63
C LEU A 166 -21.47 12.29 -22.33
N ILE A 167 -20.99 13.48 -22.68
CA ILE A 167 -21.73 14.47 -23.46
C ILE A 167 -21.08 14.54 -24.83
N LYS A 168 -21.84 14.21 -25.86
CA LYS A 168 -21.41 14.26 -27.26
C LYS A 168 -22.05 15.47 -27.94
N ASP A 169 -21.25 16.21 -28.70
CA ASP A 169 -21.73 17.32 -29.52
C ASP A 169 -22.27 16.85 -30.88
N PHE A 170 -22.96 17.73 -31.59
CA PHE A 170 -23.55 17.45 -32.91
C PHE A 170 -22.59 17.80 -34.07
N ASN A 171 -21.27 17.78 -33.85
CA ASN A 171 -20.31 18.18 -34.89
C ASN A 171 -20.42 17.25 -36.12
N PRO A 172 -20.86 17.77 -37.29
CA PRO A 172 -21.13 16.92 -38.46
C PRO A 172 -19.88 16.24 -39.03
N LEU A 173 -18.71 16.88 -38.89
CA LEU A 173 -17.45 16.33 -39.38
C LEU A 173 -17.03 15.11 -38.56
N LEU A 174 -17.07 15.22 -37.23
CA LEU A 174 -16.75 14.11 -36.33
C LEU A 174 -17.80 13.00 -36.42
N GLU A 175 -19.07 13.35 -36.64
CA GLU A 175 -20.15 12.40 -36.83
C GLU A 175 -20.00 11.62 -38.13
N SER A 176 -19.61 12.29 -39.21
CA SER A 176 -19.27 11.67 -40.49
C SER A 176 -18.08 10.73 -40.36
N LEU A 177 -17.03 11.13 -39.64
CA LEU A 177 -15.86 10.28 -39.38
C LEU A 177 -16.23 9.04 -38.54
N ALA A 178 -17.18 9.19 -37.61
CA ALA A 178 -17.70 8.10 -36.78
C ALA A 178 -18.80 7.27 -37.47
N SER A 179 -19.20 7.59 -38.71
CA SER A 179 -20.31 6.96 -39.42
C SER A 179 -20.18 5.45 -39.62
N SER A 180 -18.96 4.92 -39.54
CA SER A 180 -18.70 3.47 -39.57
C SER A 180 -19.45 2.70 -38.47
N ARG A 181 -19.85 3.37 -37.38
CA ARG A 181 -20.67 2.80 -36.30
C ARG A 181 -22.14 2.56 -36.67
N TYR A 182 -22.61 3.12 -37.80
CA TYR A 182 -23.99 2.97 -38.24
C TYR A 182 -24.14 1.88 -39.32
N PRO A 183 -25.22 1.08 -39.27
CA PRO A 183 -25.58 0.14 -40.33
C PRO A 183 -25.82 0.79 -41.71
N PRO A 184 -25.75 0.01 -42.81
CA PRO A 184 -25.31 -1.37 -42.89
C PRO A 184 -23.79 -1.49 -42.69
N TYR A 185 -23.35 -2.60 -42.09
CA TYR A 185 -21.93 -2.87 -41.85
C TYR A 185 -21.32 -3.57 -43.06
N SER A 186 -20.17 -3.06 -43.52
CA SER A 186 -19.32 -3.68 -44.54
C SER A 186 -17.98 -4.07 -43.93
N ASP A 187 -17.25 -4.99 -44.58
CA ASP A 187 -15.92 -5.40 -44.13
C ASP A 187 -14.96 -4.22 -43.98
N GLN A 188 -15.12 -3.18 -44.81
CA GLN A 188 -14.36 -1.94 -44.73
C GLN A 188 -14.67 -1.14 -43.45
N LYS A 189 -15.95 -0.95 -43.11
CA LYS A 189 -16.36 -0.26 -41.88
C LYS A 189 -15.88 -1.01 -40.63
N ILE A 190 -16.02 -2.33 -40.63
CA ILE A 190 -15.58 -3.18 -39.53
C ILE A 190 -14.05 -3.11 -39.38
N SER A 191 -13.30 -3.24 -40.49
CA SER A 191 -11.84 -3.12 -40.49
C SER A 191 -11.38 -1.75 -39.99
N PHE A 192 -12.09 -0.67 -40.38
CA PHE A 192 -11.82 0.68 -39.90
C PHE A 192 -12.04 0.82 -38.39
N ILE A 193 -13.18 0.34 -37.86
CA ILE A 193 -13.46 0.34 -36.41
C ILE A 193 -12.39 -0.48 -35.67
N GLN A 194 -12.06 -1.68 -36.14
CA GLN A 194 -11.03 -2.53 -35.52
C GLN A 194 -9.67 -1.84 -35.51
N MET A 195 -9.29 -1.17 -36.60
CA MET A 195 -8.07 -0.38 -36.68
C MET A 195 -8.06 0.79 -35.68
N MET A 196 -9.21 1.45 -35.48
CA MET A 196 -9.37 2.57 -34.53
C MET A 196 -9.37 2.10 -33.07
N MET A 197 -9.97 0.95 -32.78
CA MET A 197 -10.02 0.35 -31.44
C MET A 197 -8.75 -0.44 -31.08
N LYS A 198 -7.88 -0.72 -32.06
CA LYS A 198 -6.63 -1.46 -31.82
C LYS A 198 -5.79 -0.70 -30.80
N LYS A 199 -5.46 -1.37 -29.69
CA LYS A 199 -4.64 -0.82 -28.61
C LYS A 199 -3.26 -0.47 -29.18
N ARG A 200 -3.00 0.81 -29.46
CA ARG A 200 -1.69 1.28 -29.90
C ARG A 200 -0.85 1.50 -28.65
N ARG A 201 0.26 0.75 -28.51
CA ARG A 201 1.30 1.13 -27.56
C ARG A 201 1.92 2.42 -28.13
N GLY A 202 1.66 3.55 -27.47
CA GLY A 202 2.28 4.81 -27.88
C GLY A 202 3.80 4.64 -27.85
N ILE A 203 4.47 5.00 -28.93
CA ILE A 203 5.93 5.19 -28.89
C ILE A 203 6.11 6.46 -28.04
N SER A 204 6.57 6.30 -26.80
CA SER A 204 7.02 7.44 -26.01
C SER A 204 8.28 7.98 -26.68
N VAL A 205 8.11 9.05 -27.47
CA VAL A 205 9.24 9.83 -27.96
C VAL A 205 9.29 11.08 -27.06
N PRO A 206 10.01 11.05 -25.91
CA PRO A 206 10.00 12.14 -24.93
C PRO A 206 10.44 13.49 -25.52
N TYR A 207 11.06 13.49 -26.71
CA TYR A 207 11.47 14.68 -27.45
C TYR A 207 10.89 14.76 -28.88
N GLY A 208 9.87 13.98 -29.21
CA GLY A 208 9.36 13.85 -30.57
C GLY A 208 8.81 15.17 -31.13
N ALA A 209 8.11 15.93 -30.28
CA ALA A 209 7.60 17.25 -30.64
C ALA A 209 8.75 18.25 -30.86
N GLN A 210 9.77 18.24 -29.99
CA GLN A 210 10.94 19.11 -30.08
C GLN A 210 11.76 18.82 -31.35
N LEU A 211 11.91 17.54 -31.72
CA LEU A 211 12.57 17.14 -32.96
C LEU A 211 11.78 17.60 -34.20
N MET A 212 10.46 17.45 -34.20
CA MET A 212 9.60 17.91 -35.29
C MET A 212 9.64 19.43 -35.46
N SER A 213 9.59 20.18 -34.36
CA SER A 213 9.73 21.64 -34.38
C SER A 213 11.10 22.08 -34.90
N PHE A 214 12.18 21.39 -34.51
CA PHE A 214 13.52 21.66 -35.03
C PHE A 214 13.61 21.40 -36.54
N LEU A 215 13.10 20.27 -37.02
CA LEU A 215 13.11 19.92 -38.45
C LEU A 215 12.29 20.89 -39.30
N LEU A 216 11.13 21.34 -38.81
CA LEU A 216 10.34 22.39 -39.47
C LEU A 216 11.10 23.72 -39.53
N GLY A 217 11.82 24.08 -38.46
CA GLY A 217 12.70 25.24 -38.44
C GLY A 217 13.80 25.16 -39.49
N VAL A 218 14.53 24.03 -39.55
CA VAL A 218 15.57 23.78 -40.56
C VAL A 218 15.01 23.87 -41.98
N ALA A 219 13.86 23.26 -42.23
CA ALA A 219 13.20 23.29 -43.54
C ALA A 219 12.80 24.71 -43.95
N ALA A 220 12.25 25.49 -43.02
CA ALA A 220 11.89 26.89 -43.27
C ALA A 220 13.13 27.76 -43.57
N THR A 221 14.21 27.58 -42.80
CA THR A 221 15.48 28.30 -43.04
C THR A 221 16.11 27.90 -44.37
N TRP A 222 16.14 26.60 -44.70
CA TRP A 222 16.64 26.12 -45.98
C TRP A 222 15.83 26.68 -47.15
N ALA A 223 14.49 26.66 -47.05
CA ALA A 223 13.62 27.26 -48.06
C ALA A 223 13.88 28.77 -48.23
N PHE A 224 14.04 29.50 -47.13
CA PHE A 224 14.38 30.93 -47.16
C PHE A 224 15.72 31.21 -47.85
N LEU A 225 16.77 30.46 -47.50
CA LEU A 225 18.10 30.61 -48.10
C LEU A 225 18.10 30.24 -49.59
N HIS A 226 17.34 29.22 -49.99
CA HIS A 226 17.25 28.80 -51.40
C HIS A 226 16.48 29.81 -52.26
N ILE A 227 15.44 30.44 -51.71
CA ILE A 227 14.70 31.52 -52.38
C ILE A 227 15.59 32.76 -52.53
N ARG A 228 16.37 33.12 -51.50
CA ARG A 228 17.26 34.29 -51.51
C ARG A 228 18.51 34.09 -52.40
N GLY A 229 19.02 32.86 -52.50
CA GLY A 229 20.11 32.50 -53.40
C GLY A 229 19.73 32.63 -54.89
N ARG A 230 18.46 32.39 -55.24
CA ARG A 230 17.96 32.59 -56.61
C ARG A 230 17.79 34.05 -56.99
N THR A 231 17.52 34.94 -56.03
CA THR A 231 17.35 36.38 -56.31
C THR A 231 18.66 37.17 -56.38
N SER A 232 19.79 36.62 -55.90
CA SER A 232 21.11 37.27 -55.93
C SER A 232 21.94 36.97 -57.19
N SER A 233 21.42 36.18 -58.15
CA SER A 233 22.12 35.80 -59.40
C SER A 233 21.58 36.47 -60.67
N ARG A 234 20.86 37.58 -60.52
CA ARG A 234 20.40 38.44 -61.62
C ARG A 234 21.01 39.83 -61.53
#